data_AF-T1BB81-F1
#
_entry.id   AF-T1BB81-F1
#
_cell.length_a   1.000
_cell.length_b   1.000
_cell.length_c   1.000
_cell.angle_alpha   90.00
_cell.angle_beta   90.00
_cell.angle_gamma   90.00
#
_symmetry.space_group_name_H-M   'P 1'
#
loop_
_entity.id
_entity.type
_entity.pdbx_description
1 polymer ?
#
loop_
_entity_poly.entity_id
_entity_poly.type
_entity_poly.pdbx_seq_one_letter_code
_entity_poly.pdbx_strand_id
1 'polypeptide(L)' 'VSEGEVLVPKAGWVKFRLTRSWPEIEASTSARVTLDRSNRWHVSLTQRKPELQRETTGAVAGLDMGIASTVTTSDG' A
#
# COMPACT_ATOMS: atom_id res chain seq x y z
N VAL A 1 12.49 18.30 8.09
CA VAL A 1 11.51 17.70 7.16
C VAL A 1 12.09 17.83 5.77
N SER A 2 12.39 16.71 5.11
CA SER A 2 12.92 16.73 3.75
C SER A 2 11.81 17.10 2.76
N GLU A 3 12.16 17.89 1.75
CA GLU A 3 11.30 18.18 0.61
C GLU A 3 11.59 17.15 -0.50
N GLY A 4 10.55 16.74 -1.22
CA GLY A 4 10.65 15.84 -2.36
C GLY A 4 9.91 16.41 -3.57
N GLU A 5 10.25 15.92 -4.76
CA GLU A 5 9.66 16.35 -6.02
C GLU A 5 9.16 15.14 -6.81
N VAL A 6 7.96 15.26 -7.39
CA VAL A 6 7.37 14.23 -8.25
C VAL A 6 6.97 14.84 -9.58
N LEU A 7 7.31 14.16 -10.67
CA LEU A 7 6.86 14.53 -12.00
C LEU A 7 5.41 14.08 -12.19
N VAL A 8 4.48 15.04 -12.17
CA VAL A 8 3.06 14.79 -12.40
C VAL A 8 2.76 14.98 -13.90
N PRO A 9 2.16 13.99 -14.57
CA PRO A 9 1.78 14.13 -15.97
C PRO A 9 1.00 15.43 -16.21
N LYS A 10 1.45 16.24 -17.18
CA LYS A 10 0.88 17.53 -17.58
C LYS A 10 1.02 18.70 -16.57
N ALA A 11 1.34 18.44 -15.31
CA ALA A 11 1.53 19.48 -14.29
C ALA A 11 3.02 19.79 -14.02
N GLY A 12 3.94 18.94 -14.48
CA GLY A 12 5.37 19.13 -14.28
C GLY A 12 5.84 18.69 -12.88
N TRP A 13 6.96 19.24 -12.42
CA TRP A 13 7.51 18.94 -11.11
C TRP A 13 6.71 19.61 -10.00
N VAL A 14 6.27 18.82 -9.02
CA VAL A 14 5.53 19.30 -7.85
C VAL A 14 6.32 19.00 -6.59
N LYS A 15 6.58 20.05 -5.79
CA LYS A 15 7.21 19.92 -4.47
C LYS A 15 6.20 19.44 -3.43
N PHE A 16 6.61 18.50 -2.59
CA PHE A 16 5.81 18.02 -1.47
C PHE A 16 6.66 17.71 -0.24
N ARG A 17 6.01 17.75 0.93
CA ARG A 17 6.63 17.35 2.20
C ARG A 17 6.77 15.83 2.23
N LEU A 18 7.99 15.35 2.46
CA LEU A 18 8.21 13.92 2.68
C LEU A 18 7.83 13.54 4.11
N THR A 19 6.97 12.54 4.23
CA THR A 19 6.61 11.89 5.50
C THR A 19 7.18 10.47 5.60
N ARG A 20 8.00 10.07 4.62
CA ARG A 20 8.63 8.75 4.48
C ARG A 20 10.11 8.94 4.18
N SER A 21 10.92 7.95 4.53
CA SER A 21 12.37 7.99 4.32
C SER A 21 12.73 7.70 2.85
N TRP A 22 13.90 8.13 2.40
CA TRP A 22 14.36 7.83 1.03
C TRP A 22 14.44 6.34 0.72
N PRO A 23 14.95 5.45 1.60
CA PRO A 23 14.94 4.01 1.35
C PRO A 23 13.53 3.44 1.14
N GLU A 24 12.53 3.96 1.87
CA GLU A 24 11.13 3.57 1.66
C GLU A 24 10.65 4.01 0.26
N ILE A 25 10.98 5.23 -0.15
CA ILE A 25 10.60 5.75 -1.46
C ILE A 25 11.24 4.92 -2.58
N GLU A 26 12.54 4.60 -2.47
CA GLU A 26 13.28 3.78 -3.45
C GLU A 26 12.75 2.34 -3.55
N ALA A 27 12.30 1.75 -2.45
CA ALA A 27 11.71 0.41 -2.43
C ALA A 27 10.28 0.35 -3.01
N SER A 28 9.69 1.50 -3.35
CA SER A 28 8.32 1.58 -3.85
C SER A 28 8.25 1.28 -5.35
N THR A 29 7.28 0.48 -5.78
CA THR A 29 7.11 0.05 -7.17
C THR A 29 6.13 0.89 -7.97
N SER A 30 5.25 1.63 -7.28
CA SER A 30 4.29 2.53 -7.89
C SER A 30 3.86 3.60 -6.89
N ALA A 31 3.29 4.69 -7.40
CA ALA A 31 2.69 5.75 -6.60
C ALA A 31 1.29 6.08 -7.12
N ARG A 32 0.39 6.41 -6.20
CA ARG A 32 -0.90 7.03 -6.50
C ARG A 32 -0.87 8.46 -5.98
N VAL A 33 -1.05 9.41 -6.87
CA VAL A 33 -1.16 10.84 -6.56
C VAL A 33 -2.63 11.23 -6.59
N THR A 34 -3.12 11.87 -5.53
CA THR A 34 -4.50 12.36 -5.44
C THR A 34 -4.54 13.78 -4.90
N LEU A 35 -5.56 14.53 -5.28
CA LEU A 35 -5.90 15.83 -4.71
C LEU A 35 -7.23 15.66 -3.97
N ASP A 36 -7.24 15.90 -2.66
CA ASP A 36 -8.49 15.83 -1.89
C ASP A 36 -9.36 17.09 -2.07
N ARG A 37 -10.59 17.05 -1.55
CA ARG A 37 -11.54 18.17 -1.66
C ARG A 37 -11.11 19.44 -0.91
N SER A 38 -10.10 19.35 -0.05
CA SER A 38 -9.50 20.49 0.66
C SER A 38 -8.24 21.02 -0.05
N ASN A 39 -8.02 20.65 -1.30
CA ASN A 39 -6.84 21.01 -2.10
C ASN A 39 -5.51 20.53 -1.51
N ARG A 40 -5.50 19.42 -0.76
CA ARG A 40 -4.26 18.79 -0.32
C ARG A 40 -3.88 17.64 -1.24
N TRP A 41 -2.63 17.65 -1.68
CA TRP A 41 -2.05 16.55 -2.43
C TRP A 41 -1.63 15.43 -1.48
N HIS A 42 -2.00 14.20 -1.83
CA HIS A 42 -1.56 12.98 -1.16
C HIS A 42 -0.86 12.07 -2.15
N VAL A 43 0.31 11.56 -1.76
CA VAL A 43 1.06 10.57 -2.52
C VAL A 43 1.12 9.29 -1.70
N SER A 44 0.47 8.24 -2.18
CA SER A 44 0.55 6.90 -1.60
C SER A 44 1.58 6.08 -2.36
N LEU A 45 2.55 5.52 -1.63
CA LEU A 45 3.63 4.71 -2.18
C LEU A 45 3.34 3.23 -1.94
N THR A 46 3.39 2.42 -3.00
CA THR A 46 3.20 0.98 -2.92
C THR A 46 4.55 0.30 -2.83
N GLN A 47 4.77 -0.47 -1.76
CA GLN A 47 5.99 -1.26 -1.57
C GLN A 47 5.69 -2.76 -1.62
N ARG A 48 6.68 -3.55 -2.01
CA ARG A 48 6.62 -4.99 -1.82
C ARG A 48 6.63 -5.29 -0.32
N LYS A 49 5.68 -6.09 0.15
CA LYS A 49 5.70 -6.56 1.54
C LYS A 49 7.00 -7.36 1.77
N PRO A 50 7.72 -7.15 2.89
CA PRO A 50 8.81 -8.03 3.28
C PRO A 50 8.34 -9.48 3.30
N GLU A 51 9.22 -10.38 2.90
CA GLU A 51 8.93 -11.80 3.00
C GLU A 51 8.70 -12.16 4.47
N LEU A 52 7.53 -12.73 4.74
CA LEU A 52 7.19 -13.20 6.07
C LEU A 52 7.59 -14.67 6.13
N GLN A 53 8.54 -15.01 7.00
CA GLN A 53 8.81 -16.42 7.29
C GLN A 53 7.55 -17.03 7.90
N ARG A 54 7.07 -18.10 7.27
CA ARG A 54 5.90 -18.85 7.72
C ARG A 54 6.36 -20.20 8.19
N GLU A 55 5.92 -20.58 9.38
CA GLU A 55 5.98 -21.96 9.84
C GLU A 55 4.67 -22.65 9.46
N THR A 56 4.78 -23.84 8.87
CA THR A 56 3.62 -24.68 8.59
C THR A 56 3.09 -25.23 9.91
N THR A 57 1.82 -24.96 10.22
CA THR A 57 1.18 -25.45 11.45
C THR A 57 0.72 -26.90 11.34
N GLY A 58 0.67 -27.47 10.13
CA GLY A 58 0.09 -28.79 9.87
C GLY A 58 -1.44 -28.85 10.02
N ALA A 59 -2.06 -27.76 10.43
CA ALA A 59 -3.51 -27.65 10.56
C ALA A 59 -4.17 -27.51 9.18
N VAL A 60 -5.34 -28.13 9.03
CA VAL A 60 -6.20 -27.95 7.86
C VAL A 60 -7.28 -26.95 8.23
N ALA A 61 -7.51 -25.95 7.39
CA ALA A 61 -8.59 -24.98 7.57
C ALA A 61 -9.49 -24.99 6.33
N GLY A 62 -10.78 -25.26 6.52
CA GLY A 62 -11.79 -25.16 5.47
C GLY A 62 -12.30 -23.72 5.34
N LEU A 63 -12.36 -23.21 4.12
CA LEU A 63 -12.86 -21.87 3.78
C LEU A 63 -14.15 -22.02 2.97
N ASP A 64 -15.30 -21.69 3.56
CA ASP A 64 -16.58 -21.67 2.84
C ASP A 64 -16.97 -20.23 2.50
N MET A 65 -16.97 -19.94 1.20
CA MET A 65 -17.29 -18.62 0.65
C MET A 65 -18.75 -18.57 0.16
N GLY A 66 -19.68 -18.63 1.10
CA GLY A 66 -21.11 -18.48 0.81
C GLY A 66 -21.45 -17.06 0.33
N ILE A 67 -22.20 -16.96 -0.77
CA ILE A 67 -22.65 -15.70 -1.41
C ILE A 67 -23.45 -14.73 -0.51
N ALA A 68 -23.89 -15.17 0.68
CA ALA A 68 -24.60 -14.34 1.67
C ALA A 68 -23.80 -14.04 2.96
N SER A 69 -22.69 -14.74 3.19
CA SER A 69 -21.92 -14.67 4.44
C SER A 69 -20.45 -14.40 4.13
N THR A 70 -19.89 -13.34 4.70
CA THR A 70 -18.64 -12.74 4.23
C THR A 70 -17.37 -13.58 4.47
N VAL A 71 -17.45 -14.72 5.20
CA VAL A 71 -16.52 -15.88 5.26
C VAL A 71 -16.99 -16.75 6.44
N THR A 72 -17.06 -18.08 6.29
CA THR A 72 -17.15 -19.03 7.42
C THR A 72 -15.93 -19.96 7.40
N THR A 73 -15.31 -20.19 8.56
CA THR A 73 -14.12 -21.07 8.71
C THR A 73 -14.40 -22.26 9.61
N SER A 74 -13.79 -23.41 9.33
CA SER A 74 -13.85 -24.64 10.14
C SER A 74 -12.44 -25.26 10.28
N ASP A 75 -12.17 -25.88 11.42
CA ASP A 75 -10.91 -26.57 11.76
C ASP A 75 -10.86 -28.05 11.32
N GLY A 76 -12.01 -28.62 10.96
CA GLY A 76 -12.10 -30.00 10.47
C GLY A 76 -12.22 -31.00 11.62
#